data_AF-A0A6P9E6T4-F1
#
_entry.id   AF-A0A6P9E6T4-F1
#
_cell.length_a   1.000
_cell.length_b   1.000
_cell.length_c   1.000
_cell.angle_alpha   90.00
_cell.angle_beta   90.00
_cell.angle_gamma   90.00
#
_symmetry.space_group_name_H-M   'P 1'
#
loop_
_entity.id
_entity.type
_entity.pdbx_description
1 polymer ?
#
loop_
_entity_poly.entity_id
_entity_poly.type
_entity_poly.pdbx_seq_one_letter_code
_entity_poly.pdbx_strand_id
1 'polypeptide(L)'
;AISILSSKYILDGFPRTVVQAQKLDEMLEKKGVKVDKVLNFAIDDAILEERITGRWIHPSSGRTYHTKFAPPKVPGSDDVTGEPLIQRKDDTAAVLKSRLEAFHKQTEPVIDYYSKKGIVANLHAEKAPKEVTTEVQKVLTS
;
A
#
# COMPACT_ATOMS: atom_id res chain seq x y z
N ALA A 1 -1.34 -1.84 3.54
CA ALA A 1 -2.26 -1.27 2.50
C ALA A 1 -3.02 -2.40 1.84
N ILE A 2 -4.24 -2.15 1.34
CA ILE A 2 -5.04 -3.13 0.60
C ILE A 2 -5.07 -2.70 -0.88
N SER A 3 -4.70 -3.61 -1.77
CA SER A 3 -4.88 -3.43 -3.21
C SER A 3 -5.85 -4.48 -3.74
N ILE A 4 -6.88 -4.02 -4.47
CA ILE A 4 -7.87 -4.90 -5.10
C ILE A 4 -7.57 -5.01 -6.58
N LEU A 5 -7.57 -6.25 -7.07
CA LEU A 5 -7.39 -6.54 -8.48
C LEU A 5 -8.67 -7.08 -9.09
N SER A 6 -9.07 -6.46 -10.19
CA SER A 6 -9.91 -7.04 -11.22
C SER A 6 -9.05 -7.13 -12.48
N SER A 7 -9.32 -8.05 -13.40
CA SER A 7 -8.46 -8.41 -14.55
C SER A 7 -8.01 -7.26 -15.49
N LYS A 8 -8.40 -6.01 -15.20
CA LYS A 8 -8.02 -4.77 -15.91
C LYS A 8 -7.62 -3.59 -14.99
N TYR A 9 -7.78 -3.68 -13.67
CA TYR A 9 -7.64 -2.53 -12.76
C TYR A 9 -7.00 -2.91 -11.43
N ILE A 10 -6.25 -1.95 -10.87
CA ILE A 10 -5.77 -1.98 -9.49
C ILE A 10 -6.49 -0.86 -8.74
N LEU A 11 -7.24 -1.20 -7.69
CA LEU A 11 -7.74 -0.21 -6.74
C LEU A 11 -6.75 -0.17 -5.57
N ASP A 12 -6.02 0.94 -5.47
CA ASP A 12 -5.05 1.16 -4.40
C ASP A 12 -5.65 2.09 -3.33
N GLY A 13 -5.77 1.58 -2.11
CA GLY A 13 -6.31 2.34 -0.98
C GLY A 13 -7.83 2.50 -0.99
N PHE A 14 -8.56 1.73 -1.81
CA PHE A 14 -10.01 1.56 -1.78
C PHE A 14 -10.35 0.08 -2.01
N PRO A 15 -11.31 -0.50 -1.26
CA PRO A 15 -12.11 0.08 -0.17
C PRO A 15 -11.33 0.16 1.15
N ARG A 16 -11.75 1.08 2.02
CA ARG A 16 -11.21 1.27 3.38
C ARG A 16 -12.17 0.91 4.50
N THR A 17 -13.43 0.61 4.18
CA THR A 17 -14.46 0.20 5.14
C THR A 17 -15.26 -0.97 4.58
N VAL A 18 -15.86 -1.78 5.47
CA VAL A 18 -16.69 -2.93 5.05
C VAL A 18 -17.88 -2.48 4.18
N VAL A 19 -18.49 -1.33 4.50
CA VAL A 19 -19.59 -0.77 3.69
C VAL A 19 -19.11 -0.42 2.28
N GLN A 20 -17.90 0.11 2.12
CA GLN A 20 -17.32 0.36 0.80
C GLN A 20 -17.05 -0.94 0.04
N ALA A 21 -16.57 -1.98 0.73
CA ALA A 21 -16.34 -3.30 0.13
C ALA A 21 -17.65 -3.94 -0.36
N GLN A 22 -18.71 -3.89 0.45
CA GLN A 22 -20.04 -4.36 0.06
C GLN A 22 -20.56 -3.61 -1.18
N LYS A 23 -20.48 -2.28 -1.19
CA LYS A 23 -20.90 -1.46 -2.35
C LYS A 23 -20.08 -1.71 -3.60
N LEU A 24 -18.77 -1.94 -3.45
CA LEU A 24 -17.90 -2.31 -4.55
C LEU A 24 -18.36 -3.63 -5.17
N ASP A 25 -18.60 -4.64 -4.33
CA ASP A 25 -19.02 -5.96 -4.80
C ASP A 25 -20.40 -5.92 -5.45
N GLU A 26 -21.38 -5.21 -4.87
CA GLU A 26 -22.70 -5.00 -5.50
C GLU A 26 -22.58 -4.32 -6.88
N MET A 27 -21.69 -3.33 -7.02
CA MET A 27 -21.47 -2.63 -8.27
C MET A 27 -20.83 -3.54 -9.33
N LEU A 28 -19.84 -4.34 -8.92
CA LEU A 28 -19.13 -5.26 -9.82
C LEU A 28 -20.06 -6.41 -10.26
N GLU A 29 -20.87 -6.94 -9.35
CA GLU A 29 -21.84 -8.01 -9.63
C GLU A 29 -22.85 -7.59 -10.70
N LYS A 30 -23.38 -6.35 -10.62
CA LYS A 30 -24.25 -5.77 -11.66
C LYS A 30 -23.61 -5.69 -13.05
N LYS A 31 -22.28 -5.74 -13.12
CA LYS A 31 -21.50 -5.72 -14.36
C LYS A 31 -20.99 -7.11 -14.75
N GLY A 32 -21.34 -8.16 -14.01
CA GLY A 32 -20.83 -9.51 -14.22
C GLY A 32 -19.34 -9.65 -13.91
N VAL A 33 -18.79 -8.77 -13.09
CA VAL A 33 -17.38 -8.76 -12.68
C VAL A 33 -17.30 -9.04 -11.18
N LYS A 34 -16.16 -9.54 -10.72
CA LYS A 34 -15.86 -9.71 -9.28
C LYS A 34 -14.45 -9.22 -8.98
N VAL A 35 -14.16 -9.07 -7.69
CA VAL A 35 -12.79 -8.95 -7.21
C VAL A 35 -12.08 -10.29 -7.38
N ASP A 36 -10.95 -10.29 -8.08
CA ASP A 36 -10.15 -11.50 -8.34
C ASP A 36 -9.23 -11.81 -7.16
N LYS A 37 -8.53 -10.79 -6.66
CA LYS A 37 -7.59 -10.89 -5.53
C LYS A 37 -7.60 -9.63 -4.69
N VAL A 38 -7.31 -9.81 -3.41
CA VAL A 38 -7.03 -8.75 -2.44
C VAL A 38 -5.63 -8.96 -1.90
N LEU A 39 -4.72 -8.04 -2.18
CA LEU A 39 -3.35 -8.09 -1.68
C LEU A 39 -3.27 -7.32 -0.36
N ASN A 40 -3.03 -8.05 0.73
CA ASN A 40 -2.78 -7.48 2.05
C ASN A 40 -1.27 -7.41 2.31
N PHE A 41 -0.71 -6.21 2.25
CA PHE A 41 0.69 -5.97 2.58
C PHE A 41 0.86 -5.82 4.08
N ALA A 42 1.14 -6.93 4.76
CA ALA A 42 1.37 -6.99 6.20
C ALA A 42 2.78 -6.50 6.54
N ILE A 43 2.86 -5.61 7.53
CA ILE A 43 4.09 -5.00 8.02
C ILE A 43 3.87 -4.57 9.46
N ASP A 44 4.88 -4.75 10.31
CA ASP A 44 4.86 -4.21 11.67
C ASP A 44 4.76 -2.68 11.68
N ASP A 45 3.95 -2.15 12.61
CA ASP A 45 3.68 -0.70 12.74
C ASP A 45 4.94 0.11 13.00
N ALA A 46 5.89 -0.41 13.79
CA ALA A 46 7.14 0.29 14.08
C ALA A 46 8.04 0.36 12.84
N ILE A 47 8.06 -0.69 12.02
CA ILE A 47 8.77 -0.70 10.73
C ILE A 47 8.09 0.28 9.77
N LEU A 48 6.75 0.34 9.76
CA LEU A 48 6.02 1.29 8.94
C LEU A 48 6.31 2.74 9.36
N GLU A 49 6.43 3.01 10.67
CA GLU A 49 6.82 4.32 11.20
C GLU A 49 8.19 4.76 10.73
N GLU A 50 9.19 3.89 10.81
CA GLU A 50 10.53 4.18 10.29
C GLU A 50 10.47 4.49 8.79
N ARG A 51 9.73 3.68 8.01
CA ARG A 51 9.57 3.85 6.56
C ARG A 51 8.89 5.15 6.17
N ILE A 52 7.87 5.58 6.90
CA ILE A 52 7.11 6.79 6.58
C ILE A 52 7.91 8.03 6.96
N THR A 53 8.46 8.07 8.18
CA THR A 53 9.20 9.24 8.67
C THR A 53 10.53 9.47 7.93
N GLY A 54 11.12 8.42 7.38
CA GLY A 54 12.34 8.50 6.57
C GLY A 54 12.11 8.75 5.07
N ARG A 55 10.86 8.87 4.61
CA ARG A 55 10.54 8.96 3.17
C ARG A 55 10.83 10.35 2.60
N TRP A 56 11.47 10.34 1.43
CA TRP A 56 11.69 11.49 0.57
C TRP A 56 11.08 11.24 -0.80
N ILE A 57 10.58 12.30 -1.44
CA ILE A 57 9.89 12.20 -2.72
C ILE A 57 10.40 13.29 -3.65
N HIS A 58 10.73 12.92 -4.88
CA HIS A 58 10.97 13.88 -5.94
C HIS A 58 9.62 14.32 -6.55
N PRO A 59 9.15 15.57 -6.35
CA PRO A 59 7.78 15.98 -6.72
C PRO A 59 7.44 15.75 -8.19
N SER A 60 8.38 16.05 -9.10
CA SER A 60 8.14 16.03 -10.54
C SER A 60 7.98 14.62 -11.10
N SER A 61 8.61 13.62 -10.47
CA SER A 61 8.63 12.24 -10.98
C SER A 61 7.91 11.22 -10.12
N GLY A 62 7.66 11.55 -8.84
CA GLY A 62 7.15 10.61 -7.85
C GLY A 62 8.18 9.58 -7.36
N ARG A 63 9.45 9.62 -7.82
CA ARG A 63 10.52 8.77 -7.27
C ARG A 63 10.61 8.96 -5.77
N THR A 64 10.77 7.84 -5.06
CA THR A 64 10.87 7.82 -3.61
C THR A 64 12.25 7.37 -3.19
N TYR A 65 12.74 7.99 -2.12
CA TYR A 65 13.98 7.65 -1.43
C TYR A 65 13.67 7.46 0.04
N HIS A 66 14.62 6.89 0.77
CA HIS A 66 14.51 6.72 2.20
C HIS A 66 15.85 6.96 2.87
N THR A 67 15.88 7.79 3.93
CA THR A 67 17.12 8.20 4.62
C THR A 67 18.05 7.02 4.99
N LYS A 68 17.49 5.88 5.40
CA LYS A 68 18.23 4.65 5.74
C LYS A 68 18.22 3.55 4.66
N PHE A 69 17.05 3.11 4.20
CA PHE A 69 16.91 1.93 3.34
C PHE A 69 17.24 2.15 1.86
N ALA A 70 17.14 3.40 1.38
CA ALA A 70 17.39 3.76 -0.02
C ALA A 70 17.77 5.25 -0.10
N PRO A 71 18.91 5.65 0.50
CA PRO A 71 19.29 7.06 0.55
C PRO A 71 19.59 7.58 -0.86
N PRO A 72 19.29 8.87 -1.14
CA PRO A 72 19.83 9.49 -2.34
C PRO A 72 21.36 9.57 -2.26
N LYS A 73 22.03 9.61 -3.41
CA LYS A 73 23.48 9.80 -3.50
C LYS A 73 23.93 11.11 -2.85
N VAL A 74 23.11 12.15 -3.00
CA VAL A 74 23.31 13.46 -2.37
C VAL A 74 22.10 13.75 -1.47
N PRO A 75 22.29 14.02 -0.16
CA PRO A 75 21.18 14.31 0.75
C PRO A 75 20.28 15.44 0.23
N GLY A 76 18.98 15.14 0.11
CA GLY A 76 17.97 16.11 -0.33
C GLY A 76 17.90 16.35 -1.85
N SER A 77 18.62 15.58 -2.68
CA SER A 77 18.61 15.72 -4.14
C SER A 77 18.23 14.42 -4.84
N ASP A 78 17.45 14.53 -5.92
CA ASP A 78 17.12 13.40 -6.77
C ASP A 78 18.34 12.90 -7.56
N ASP A 79 18.55 11.58 -7.60
CA ASP A 79 19.73 10.96 -8.23
C ASP A 79 19.77 11.08 -9.76
N VAL A 80 18.65 11.43 -10.40
CA VAL A 80 18.53 11.53 -11.86
C VAL A 80 18.56 12.98 -12.32
N THR A 81 17.81 13.87 -11.65
CA THR A 81 17.68 15.27 -12.08
C THR A 81 18.49 16.26 -11.24
N GLY A 82 18.94 15.86 -10.05
CA GLY A 82 19.58 16.75 -9.07
C GLY A 82 18.61 17.72 -8.38
N GLU A 83 17.31 17.68 -8.73
CA GLU A 83 16.29 18.55 -8.16
C GLU A 83 16.00 18.21 -6.69
N PRO A 84 15.51 19.18 -5.89
CA PRO A 84 15.24 18.96 -4.48
C PRO A 84 14.19 17.87 -4.22
N LEU A 85 14.50 17.00 -3.27
CA LEU A 85 13.55 16.08 -2.66
C LEU A 85 12.76 16.81 -1.58
N ILE A 86 11.52 16.37 -1.37
CA ILE A 86 10.67 16.85 -0.28
C ILE A 86 10.26 15.71 0.63
N GLN A 87 10.05 16.02 1.91
CA GLN A 87 9.25 15.18 2.79
C GLN A 87 7.81 15.68 2.78
N ARG A 88 6.87 14.74 2.83
CA ARG A 88 5.45 15.11 2.92
C ARG A 88 5.16 15.65 4.33
N LYS A 89 4.30 16.68 4.41
CA LYS A 89 3.92 17.29 5.70
C LYS A 89 3.23 16.30 6.65
N ASP A 90 2.60 15.28 6.10
CA ASP A 90 1.88 14.23 6.82
C ASP A 90 2.73 13.00 7.17
N ASP A 91 4.00 12.96 6.79
CA ASP A 91 4.93 11.87 7.13
C ASP A 91 5.55 12.09 8.51
N THR A 92 4.70 12.19 9.53
CA THR A 92 5.09 12.34 10.95
C THR A 92 4.55 11.19 11.79
N ALA A 93 5.24 10.88 12.90
CA ALA A 93 4.81 9.85 13.85
C ALA A 93 3.37 10.07 14.34
N ALA A 94 3.02 11.31 14.69
CA ALA A 94 1.69 11.67 15.19
C ALA A 94 0.59 11.41 14.14
N VAL A 95 0.83 11.82 12.88
CA VAL A 95 -0.14 11.59 11.80
C VAL A 95 -0.21 10.11 11.47
N LEU A 96 0.91 9.39 11.45
CA LEU A 96 0.92 7.96 11.19
C LEU A 96 0.14 7.19 12.25
N LYS A 97 0.32 7.50 13.53
CA LYS A 97 -0.44 6.88 14.62
C LYS A 97 -1.95 6.96 14.38
N SER A 98 -2.44 8.16 14.05
CA SER A 98 -3.87 8.34 13.73
C SER A 98 -4.33 7.54 12.50
N ARG A 99 -3.44 7.35 11.52
CA ARG A 99 -3.72 6.55 10.31
C ARG A 99 -3.74 5.06 10.60
N LEU A 100 -2.84 4.57 11.46
CA LEU A 100 -2.80 3.18 11.92
C LEU A 100 -4.06 2.86 12.73
N GLU A 101 -4.43 3.71 13.68
CA GLU A 101 -5.68 3.56 14.44
C GLU A 101 -6.91 3.48 13.52
N ALA A 102 -6.98 4.35 12.51
CA ALA A 102 -8.05 4.31 11.51
C ALA A 102 -8.00 3.04 10.65
N PHE A 103 -6.80 2.59 10.27
CA PHE A 103 -6.60 1.37 9.50
C PHE A 103 -7.10 0.14 10.28
N HIS A 104 -6.65 -0.07 11.51
CA HIS A 104 -7.08 -1.20 12.35
C HIS A 104 -8.59 -1.17 12.62
N LYS A 105 -9.14 0.02 12.87
CA LYS A 105 -10.57 0.15 13.17
C LYS A 105 -11.48 -0.07 11.96
N GLN A 106 -11.05 0.35 10.76
CA GLN A 106 -11.97 0.45 9.61
C GLN A 106 -11.54 -0.43 8.43
N THR A 107 -10.24 -0.49 8.15
CA THR A 107 -9.68 -1.15 6.97
C THR A 107 -9.31 -2.60 7.25
N GLU A 108 -8.82 -2.94 8.42
CA GLU A 108 -8.55 -4.33 8.79
C GLU A 108 -9.81 -5.24 8.72
N PRO A 109 -11.02 -4.80 9.15
CA PRO A 109 -12.25 -5.56 8.92
C PRO A 109 -12.60 -5.83 7.44
N VAL A 110 -12.05 -5.06 6.50
CA VAL A 110 -12.20 -5.33 5.05
C VAL A 110 -11.41 -6.58 4.66
N ILE A 111 -10.27 -6.82 5.30
CA ILE A 111 -9.46 -8.04 5.11
C ILE A 111 -10.28 -9.24 5.55
N ASP A 112 -10.94 -9.19 6.71
CA ASP A 112 -11.82 -10.26 7.18
C ASP A 112 -13.00 -10.50 6.23
N TYR A 113 -13.61 -9.42 5.72
CA TYR A 113 -14.70 -9.51 4.75
C TYR A 113 -14.30 -10.29 3.51
N TYR A 114 -13.15 -9.98 2.91
CA TYR A 114 -12.66 -10.69 1.72
C TYR A 114 -11.99 -12.03 2.02
N SER A 115 -11.48 -12.25 3.23
CA SER A 115 -10.90 -13.53 3.65
C SER A 115 -11.95 -14.64 3.66
N LYS A 116 -13.19 -14.31 4.06
CA LYS A 116 -14.34 -15.22 3.97
C LYS A 116 -14.66 -15.66 2.53
N LYS A 117 -14.18 -14.92 1.52
CA LYS A 117 -14.33 -15.25 0.09
C LYS A 117 -13.13 -16.01 -0.49
N GLY A 118 -12.07 -16.23 0.31
CA GLY A 118 -10.89 -16.99 -0.12
C GLY A 118 -10.01 -16.28 -1.15
N ILE A 119 -10.12 -14.95 -1.28
CA ILE A 119 -9.40 -14.17 -2.31
C ILE A 119 -8.30 -13.26 -1.75
N VAL A 120 -8.06 -13.29 -0.43
CA VAL A 120 -7.02 -12.51 0.22
C VAL A 120 -5.68 -13.24 0.14
N ALA A 121 -4.64 -12.53 -0.26
CA ALA A 121 -3.25 -12.96 -0.18
C ALA A 121 -2.49 -12.04 0.78
N ASN A 122 -1.92 -12.64 1.83
CA ASN A 122 -1.07 -11.94 2.79
C ASN A 122 0.38 -11.94 2.30
N LEU A 123 0.95 -10.76 2.15
CA LEU A 123 2.30 -10.52 1.65
C LEU A 123 3.16 -9.92 2.77
N HIS A 124 4.38 -10.44 2.93
CA HIS A 124 5.31 -9.94 3.95
C HIS A 124 6.04 -8.72 3.41
N ALA A 125 5.50 -7.53 3.66
CA ALA A 125 5.98 -6.28 3.06
C ALA A 125 7.25 -5.72 3.70
N GLU A 126 7.80 -6.39 4.71
CA GLU A 126 9.07 -6.05 5.37
C GLU A 126 10.29 -6.33 4.49
N LYS A 127 10.17 -7.25 3.53
CA LYS A 127 11.25 -7.65 2.63
C LYS A 127 11.64 -6.57 1.63
N ALA A 128 12.75 -6.78 0.91
CA ALA A 128 13.18 -5.88 -0.14
C ALA A 128 12.12 -5.78 -1.27
N PRO A 129 11.98 -4.62 -1.94
CA PRO A 129 10.95 -4.41 -2.97
C PRO A 129 10.92 -5.49 -4.08
N LYS A 130 12.10 -5.99 -4.47
CA LYS A 130 12.22 -7.05 -5.49
C LYS A 130 11.63 -8.39 -5.04
N GLU A 131 11.80 -8.73 -3.77
CA GLU A 131 11.25 -9.96 -3.19
C GLU A 131 9.73 -9.85 -3.07
N VAL A 132 9.23 -8.72 -2.55
CA VAL A 132 7.79 -8.46 -2.46
C VAL A 132 7.14 -8.48 -3.85
N THR A 133 7.80 -7.91 -4.86
CA THR A 133 7.32 -7.95 -6.26
C THR A 133 7.24 -9.39 -6.79
N THR A 134 8.21 -10.23 -6.45
CA THR A 134 8.20 -11.65 -6.83
C THR A 134 7.04 -12.39 -6.13
N GLU A 135 6.78 -12.12 -4.86
CA GLU A 135 5.63 -12.68 -4.13
C GLU A 135 4.29 -12.25 -4.75
N VAL A 136 4.16 -10.96 -5.09
CA VAL A 136 2.98 -10.44 -5.79
C VAL A 136 2.78 -11.19 -7.11
N GLN A 137 3.81 -11.26 -7.97
CA GLN A 137 3.72 -11.95 -9.25
C GLN A 137 3.29 -13.42 -9.10
N LYS A 138 3.82 -14.12 -8.10
CA LYS A 138 3.42 -15.50 -7.81
C LYS A 138 1.93 -15.61 -7.46
N VAL A 139 1.41 -14.70 -6.64
CA VAL A 139 -0.01 -14.66 -6.26
C VAL A 139 -0.94 -14.33 -7.44
N LEU A 140 -0.47 -13.53 -8.39
CA LEU A 140 -1.27 -13.12 -9.56
C LEU A 140 -1.24 -14.12 -10.72
N THR A 141 -0.26 -15.00 -10.74
CA THR A 141 -0.11 -16.03 -11.79
C THR A 141 -0.63 -17.41 -11.37
N SER A 142 -1.02 -17.56 -10.10
CA SER A 142 -1.66 -18.76 -9.51
C SER A 142 -3.18 -18.66 -9.47
#